data_AF-A0AAV2JRN3-F1
#
_entry.id   AF-A0AAV2JRN3-F1
#
_cell.length_a   1.000
_cell.length_b   1.000
_cell.length_c   1.000
_cell.angle_alpha   90.00
_cell.angle_beta   90.00
_cell.angle_gamma   90.00
#
_symmetry.space_group_name_H-M   'P 1'
#
loop_
_entity.id
_entity.type
_entity.pdbx_description
1 polymer ?
#
loop_
_entity_poly.entity_id
_entity_poly.type
_entity_poly.pdbx_seq_one_letter_code
_entity_poly.pdbx_strand_id
1 'polypeptide(L)'
;MSGDRTNKSRYGLRNYPDPEMKEDTPANEVELTAEQHGDRSISMDMIREAMKDAMTSFHTEIKKDLENFRSEICEEMKKQTGELATEMSQKLHDTNIRVSAVEERLQQVEDSMAESERWDIGVKNTLVQLLQSQRALQDKVSDLEGRARRNNIRLYGVPEGSEGTSMVAFIDNLFKSELGGDAPMDRNLGIERAHRALGPKPPASAPPRSIIVRFLSFSIKETILHAAWKKTKRRKEYIPIKRALKEKGIRFQTPLTKMRVFYTSGSVLYDSAIQAAEDLRKRGMDVDRVPVTVRSNLTAEETLAQLLPWETQTTRRAGFQESIREKLKVFRREGNETE
;
A
#
# COMPACT_ATOMS: atom_id res chain seq x y z
N MET A 1 17.80 21.99 -7.53
CA MET A 1 18.34 22.58 -6.29
C MET A 1 19.72 21.96 -6.12
N SER A 2 20.80 22.72 -6.32
CA SER A 2 21.58 23.35 -5.24
C SER A 2 21.88 22.31 -4.16
N GLY A 3 23.08 21.74 -4.01
CA GLY A 3 24.40 22.37 -3.95
C GLY A 3 24.79 22.47 -2.48
N ASP A 4 25.92 21.88 -2.06
CA ASP A 4 26.90 22.59 -1.23
C ASP A 4 28.24 21.84 -1.09
N ARG A 5 29.28 22.64 -0.84
CA ARG A 5 30.71 22.32 -0.76
C ARG A 5 31.18 22.24 0.71
N THR A 6 32.45 21.82 0.85
CA THR A 6 33.42 22.02 1.97
C THR A 6 33.39 20.93 3.06
N ASN A 7 34.51 20.41 3.59
CA ASN A 7 35.68 21.11 4.11
C ASN A 7 36.94 20.20 4.30
N LYS A 8 38.12 20.76 3.97
CA LYS A 8 39.51 20.62 4.48
C LYS A 8 40.01 19.36 5.22
N SER A 9 41.18 18.86 4.76
CA SER A 9 42.44 18.66 5.55
C SER A 9 43.57 18.31 4.56
N ARG A 10 44.67 19.06 4.33
CA ARG A 10 45.76 19.62 5.14
C ARG A 10 46.76 18.57 5.69
N TYR A 11 47.72 18.17 4.85
CA TYR A 11 49.06 17.74 5.29
C TYR A 11 50.12 18.44 4.42
N GLY A 12 50.99 19.19 5.10
CA GLY A 12 51.94 20.12 4.49
C GLY A 12 53.24 19.48 4.02
N LEU A 13 53.82 20.08 2.98
CA LEU A 13 55.18 19.83 2.54
C LEU A 13 56.17 20.23 3.64
N ARG A 14 57.11 19.34 3.94
CA ARG A 14 58.25 19.58 4.83
C ARG A 14 59.47 19.84 3.98
N ASN A 15 59.81 21.11 3.79
CA ASN A 15 61.08 21.55 3.22
C ASN A 15 62.23 21.15 4.16
N TYR A 16 63.26 20.51 3.62
CA TYR A 16 64.57 20.40 4.26
C TYR A 16 65.54 21.35 3.55
N PRO A 17 66.33 22.15 4.29
CA PRO A 17 67.32 23.06 3.71
C PRO A 17 68.59 22.33 3.30
N ASP A 18 69.16 22.74 2.17
CA ASP A 18 70.53 22.40 1.73
C ASP A 18 71.56 22.89 2.76
N PRO A 19 72.56 22.08 3.12
CA PRO A 19 73.75 22.58 3.80
C PRO A 19 74.83 22.97 2.79
N GLU A 20 75.03 24.28 2.65
CA GLU A 20 76.25 24.89 2.14
C GLU A 20 77.47 24.37 2.92
N MET A 21 78.43 23.75 2.23
CA MET A 21 79.78 23.50 2.75
C MET A 21 80.80 24.34 1.98
N LYS A 22 80.98 25.54 2.54
CA LYS A 22 82.22 26.30 2.80
C LYS A 22 83.46 25.95 1.96
N GLU A 23 83.84 26.94 1.16
CA GLU A 23 85.23 27.21 0.78
C GLU A 23 86.08 27.46 2.04
N ASP A 24 87.18 26.74 2.19
CA ASP A 24 88.32 27.12 3.01
C ASP A 24 89.59 27.03 2.14
N THR A 25 90.06 28.19 1.69
CA THR A 25 91.49 28.51 1.54
C THR A 25 91.81 29.43 2.74
N PRO A 26 93.03 29.47 3.35
CA PRO A 26 94.28 29.72 2.62
C PRO A 26 95.59 29.24 3.31
N ALA A 27 96.73 29.48 2.66
CA ALA A 27 98.04 29.95 3.20
C ALA A 27 99.17 29.45 2.27
N ASN A 28 99.83 30.32 1.49
CA ASN A 28 101.05 31.08 1.86
C ASN A 28 102.11 30.17 2.52
N GLU A 29 103.37 30.12 2.11
CA GLU A 29 104.22 31.16 1.51
C GLU A 29 105.59 30.53 1.15
N VAL A 30 106.48 31.36 0.59
CA VAL A 30 107.94 31.28 0.59
C VAL A 30 108.63 30.76 -0.68
N GLU A 31 108.89 31.72 -1.55
CA GLU A 31 110.03 31.85 -2.46
C GLU A 31 111.37 31.59 -1.74
N LEU A 32 112.26 30.77 -2.30
CA LEU A 32 113.70 30.76 -1.95
C LEU A 32 114.51 30.26 -3.15
N THR A 33 115.37 31.15 -3.63
CA THR A 33 116.43 30.89 -4.61
C THR A 33 117.65 30.27 -3.94
N ALA A 34 118.54 29.76 -4.80
CA ALA A 34 119.99 29.56 -4.61
C ALA A 34 120.51 28.22 -4.06
N GLU A 35 121.28 27.60 -4.95
CA GLU A 35 122.65 27.10 -4.72
C GLU A 35 122.92 25.70 -4.16
N GLN A 36 124.07 25.22 -4.63
CA GLN A 36 124.63 23.89 -4.60
C GLN A 36 125.11 23.49 -3.20
N HIS A 37 125.04 22.20 -2.85
CA HIS A 37 126.17 21.34 -2.42
C HIS A 37 125.72 20.15 -1.54
N GLY A 38 126.27 18.97 -1.84
CA GLY A 38 126.89 18.13 -0.81
C GLY A 38 126.08 17.02 -0.13
N ASP A 39 125.78 15.95 -0.88
CA ASP A 39 126.03 14.54 -0.54
C ASP A 39 125.79 14.05 0.91
N ARG A 40 124.59 13.50 1.17
CA ARG A 40 124.31 12.38 2.14
C ARG A 40 122.86 11.84 2.13
N SER A 41 122.06 12.06 1.08
CA SER A 41 120.60 11.80 1.06
C SER A 41 120.15 10.40 0.60
N ILE A 42 121.06 9.60 0.05
CA ILE A 42 120.73 8.42 -0.78
C ILE A 42 119.96 7.31 -0.01
N SER A 43 120.16 7.16 1.31
CA SER A 43 119.52 6.09 2.11
C SER A 43 118.09 6.41 2.58
N MET A 44 117.79 7.68 2.89
CA MET A 44 116.43 8.11 3.25
C MET A 44 115.54 8.31 2.03
N ASP A 45 116.11 8.69 0.89
CA ASP A 45 115.36 8.85 -0.37
C ASP A 45 114.86 7.50 -0.91
N MET A 46 115.64 6.42 -0.80
CA MET A 46 115.21 5.08 -1.21
C MET A 46 114.06 4.52 -0.34
N ILE A 47 114.08 4.75 0.97
CA ILE A 47 112.99 4.34 1.87
C ILE A 47 111.73 5.18 1.61
N ARG A 48 111.89 6.48 1.36
CA ARG A 48 110.79 7.39 1.04
C ARG A 48 110.13 7.06 -0.30
N GLU A 49 110.91 6.63 -1.29
CA GLU A 49 110.43 6.19 -2.59
C GLU A 49 109.71 4.84 -2.49
N ALA A 50 110.26 3.86 -1.78
CA ALA A 50 109.59 2.58 -1.54
C ALA A 50 108.29 2.74 -0.73
N MET A 51 108.25 3.68 0.22
CA MET A 51 107.06 3.98 1.01
C MET A 51 106.02 4.75 0.18
N LYS A 52 106.45 5.62 -0.75
CA LYS A 52 105.57 6.23 -1.77
C LYS A 52 105.01 5.16 -2.72
N ASP A 53 105.82 4.25 -3.22
CA ASP A 53 105.39 3.17 -4.12
C ASP A 53 104.44 2.19 -3.42
N ALA A 54 104.69 1.86 -2.15
CA ALA A 54 103.76 1.08 -1.34
C ALA A 54 102.43 1.82 -1.16
N MET A 55 102.48 3.12 -0.88
CA MET A 55 101.29 3.94 -0.64
C MET A 55 100.50 4.23 -1.94
N THR A 56 101.17 4.35 -3.09
CA THR A 56 100.53 4.45 -4.40
C THR A 56 99.94 3.10 -4.81
N SER A 57 100.65 1.98 -4.61
CA SER A 57 100.12 0.65 -4.90
C SER A 57 98.88 0.35 -4.05
N PHE A 58 98.92 0.67 -2.76
CA PHE A 58 97.79 0.51 -1.85
C PHE A 58 96.62 1.42 -2.23
N HIS A 59 96.88 2.67 -2.61
CA HIS A 59 95.84 3.57 -3.10
C HIS A 59 95.19 3.06 -4.40
N THR A 60 95.98 2.46 -5.30
CA THR A 60 95.45 1.84 -6.52
C THR A 60 94.63 0.57 -6.23
N GLU A 61 95.01 -0.25 -5.25
CA GLU A 61 94.22 -1.40 -4.81
C GLU A 61 92.89 -0.98 -4.20
N ILE A 62 92.89 -0.04 -3.24
CA ILE A 62 91.64 0.48 -2.66
C ILE A 62 90.73 1.08 -3.72
N LYS A 63 91.29 1.85 -4.66
CA LYS A 63 90.51 2.47 -5.72
C LYS A 63 89.88 1.41 -6.63
N LYS A 64 90.63 0.37 -6.96
CA LYS A 64 90.16 -0.78 -7.73
C LYS A 64 89.06 -1.54 -6.97
N ASP A 65 89.22 -1.79 -5.68
CA ASP A 65 88.22 -2.48 -4.86
C ASP A 65 86.94 -1.65 -4.71
N LEU A 66 87.05 -0.33 -4.56
CA LEU A 66 85.90 0.58 -4.57
C LEU A 66 85.17 0.61 -5.92
N GLU A 67 85.92 0.58 -7.02
CA GLU A 67 85.34 0.50 -8.37
C GLU A 67 84.65 -0.85 -8.60
N ASN A 68 85.25 -1.96 -8.15
CA ASN A 68 84.65 -3.29 -8.17
C ASN A 68 83.37 -3.33 -7.32
N PHE A 69 83.43 -2.87 -6.08
CA PHE A 69 82.29 -2.83 -5.17
C PHE A 69 81.14 -1.97 -5.71
N ARG A 70 81.46 -0.79 -6.29
CA ARG A 70 80.46 0.07 -6.93
C ARG A 70 79.82 -0.64 -8.13
N SER A 71 80.62 -1.34 -8.94
CA SER A 71 80.14 -2.12 -10.07
C SER A 71 79.19 -3.23 -9.61
N GLU A 72 79.57 -4.02 -8.61
CA GLU A 72 78.77 -5.10 -8.04
C GLU A 72 77.43 -4.60 -7.50
N ILE A 73 77.42 -3.51 -6.71
CA ILE A 73 76.17 -2.90 -6.22
C ILE A 73 75.31 -2.40 -7.38
N CYS A 74 75.91 -1.74 -8.38
CA CYS A 74 75.17 -1.25 -9.53
C CYS A 74 74.53 -2.40 -10.33
N GLU A 75 75.23 -3.54 -10.48
CA GLU A 75 74.68 -4.71 -11.16
C GLU A 75 73.57 -5.38 -10.35
N GLU A 76 73.76 -5.60 -9.06
CA GLU A 76 72.74 -6.21 -8.19
C GLU A 76 71.49 -5.32 -8.09
N MET A 77 71.66 -4.00 -7.95
CA MET A 77 70.53 -3.06 -7.95
C MET A 77 69.78 -3.05 -9.29
N LYS A 78 70.49 -3.08 -10.42
CA LYS A 78 69.87 -3.19 -11.76
C LYS A 78 69.09 -4.50 -11.90
N LYS A 79 69.65 -5.59 -11.39
CA LYS A 79 69.00 -6.90 -11.40
C LYS A 79 67.72 -6.89 -10.57
N GLN A 80 67.79 -6.46 -9.30
CA GLN A 80 66.62 -6.39 -8.42
C GLN A 80 65.53 -5.45 -8.95
N THR A 81 65.91 -4.28 -9.47
CA THR A 81 64.95 -3.34 -10.07
C THR A 81 64.33 -3.89 -11.36
N GLY A 82 65.10 -4.62 -12.17
CA GLY A 82 64.60 -5.32 -13.35
C GLY A 82 63.61 -6.42 -12.99
N GLU A 83 63.96 -7.28 -12.04
CA GLU A 83 63.10 -8.36 -11.53
C GLU A 83 61.78 -7.79 -10.98
N LEU A 84 61.85 -6.77 -10.12
CA LEU A 84 60.66 -6.09 -9.59
C LEU A 84 59.80 -5.47 -10.70
N ALA A 85 60.41 -4.84 -11.71
CA ALA A 85 59.68 -4.26 -12.84
C ALA A 85 58.94 -5.33 -13.66
N THR A 86 59.55 -6.51 -13.84
CA THR A 86 58.90 -7.63 -14.51
C THR A 86 57.75 -8.21 -13.68
N GLU A 87 57.93 -8.40 -12.38
CA GLU A 87 56.88 -8.89 -11.48
C GLU A 87 55.69 -7.92 -11.41
N MET A 88 55.97 -6.61 -11.32
CA MET A 88 54.93 -5.57 -11.36
C MET A 88 54.17 -5.59 -12.68
N SER A 89 54.88 -5.70 -13.80
CA SER A 89 54.27 -5.74 -15.13
C SER A 89 53.39 -6.97 -15.30
N GLN A 90 53.82 -8.13 -14.78
CA GLN A 90 53.02 -9.35 -14.77
C GLN A 90 51.77 -9.22 -13.90
N LYS A 91 51.90 -8.74 -12.66
CA LYS A 91 50.74 -8.51 -11.78
C LYS A 91 49.76 -7.50 -12.37
N LEU A 92 50.25 -6.43 -13.00
CA LEU A 92 49.41 -5.45 -13.71
C LEU A 92 48.66 -6.10 -14.87
N HIS A 93 49.33 -6.94 -15.65
CA HIS A 93 48.68 -7.70 -16.72
C HIS A 93 47.58 -8.63 -16.19
N ASP A 94 47.88 -9.40 -15.15
CA ASP A 94 46.92 -10.30 -14.49
C ASP A 94 45.74 -9.53 -13.88
N THR A 95 45.98 -8.37 -13.28
CA THR A 95 44.91 -7.49 -12.79
C THR A 95 44.04 -6.98 -13.93
N ASN A 96 44.64 -6.60 -15.07
CA ASN A 96 43.91 -6.08 -16.21
C ASN A 96 42.97 -7.15 -16.80
N ILE A 97 43.46 -8.38 -16.96
CA ILE A 97 42.63 -9.52 -17.41
C ILE A 97 41.46 -9.74 -16.45
N ARG A 98 41.70 -9.74 -15.13
CA ARG A 98 40.64 -9.91 -14.14
C ARG A 98 39.63 -8.76 -14.16
N VAL A 99 40.08 -7.52 -14.35
CA VAL A 99 39.21 -6.35 -14.47
C VAL A 99 38.34 -6.47 -15.71
N SER A 100 38.89 -6.79 -16.87
CA SER A 100 38.11 -7.00 -18.10
C SER A 100 37.08 -8.13 -17.96
N ALA A 101 37.43 -9.24 -17.29
CA ALA A 101 36.49 -10.31 -17.02
C ALA A 101 35.36 -9.90 -16.07
N VAL A 102 35.63 -9.00 -15.11
CA VAL A 102 34.61 -8.43 -14.23
C VAL A 102 33.71 -7.46 -15.00
N GLU A 103 34.27 -6.62 -15.87
CA GLU A 103 33.53 -5.69 -16.73
C GLU A 103 32.54 -6.44 -17.64
N GLU A 104 32.99 -7.54 -18.27
CA GLU A 104 32.11 -8.36 -19.12
C GLU A 104 30.96 -8.99 -18.32
N ARG A 105 31.26 -9.54 -17.14
CA ARG A 105 30.23 -10.11 -16.26
C ARG A 105 29.27 -9.04 -15.73
N LEU A 106 29.77 -7.83 -15.46
CA LEU A 106 28.94 -6.70 -15.04
C LEU A 106 27.97 -6.30 -16.15
N GLN A 107 28.45 -6.19 -17.40
CA GLN A 107 27.60 -5.89 -18.54
C GLN A 107 26.49 -6.94 -18.72
N GLN A 108 26.81 -8.23 -18.60
CA GLN A 108 25.82 -9.30 -18.68
C GLN A 108 24.73 -9.19 -17.60
N VAL A 109 25.14 -8.84 -16.37
CA VAL A 109 24.19 -8.64 -15.25
C VAL A 109 23.32 -7.41 -15.50
N GLU A 110 23.90 -6.31 -15.98
CA GLU A 110 23.15 -5.08 -16.32
C GLU A 110 22.11 -5.34 -17.42
N ASP A 111 22.48 -6.07 -18.48
CA ASP A 111 21.58 -6.42 -19.57
C ASP A 111 20.43 -7.33 -19.08
N SER A 112 20.76 -8.36 -18.31
CA SER A 112 19.76 -9.27 -17.72
C SER A 112 18.82 -8.55 -16.75
N MET A 113 19.35 -7.60 -15.96
CA MET A 113 18.53 -6.78 -15.06
C MET A 113 17.58 -5.88 -15.86
N ALA A 114 18.05 -5.24 -16.93
CA ALA A 114 17.22 -4.40 -17.78
C ALA A 114 16.09 -5.20 -18.48
N GLU A 115 16.36 -6.45 -18.88
CA GLU A 115 15.34 -7.36 -19.39
C GLU A 115 14.32 -7.76 -18.33
N SER A 116 14.78 -8.12 -17.13
CA SER A 116 13.89 -8.46 -16.00
C SER A 116 12.99 -7.28 -15.60
N GLU A 117 13.52 -6.06 -15.58
CA GLU A 117 12.73 -4.85 -15.30
C GLU A 117 11.66 -4.61 -16.36
N ARG A 118 12.00 -4.79 -17.65
CA ARG A 118 11.03 -4.70 -18.75
C ARG A 118 9.93 -5.74 -18.61
N TRP A 119 10.28 -6.98 -18.27
CA TRP A 119 9.31 -8.04 -18.00
C TRP A 119 8.39 -7.69 -16.83
N ASP A 120 8.95 -7.24 -15.72
CA ASP A 120 8.20 -6.82 -14.52
C ASP A 120 7.19 -5.71 -14.83
N ILE A 121 7.58 -4.72 -15.63
CA ILE A 121 6.68 -3.67 -16.11
C ILE A 121 5.54 -4.27 -16.95
N GLY A 122 5.86 -5.20 -17.86
CA GLY A 122 4.86 -5.91 -18.67
C GLY A 122 3.86 -6.70 -17.82
N VAL A 123 4.35 -7.44 -16.83
CA VAL A 123 3.51 -8.20 -15.89
C VAL A 123 2.63 -7.26 -15.05
N LYS A 124 3.17 -6.15 -14.54
CA LYS A 124 2.38 -5.17 -13.78
C LYS A 124 1.27 -4.56 -14.65
N ASN A 125 1.58 -4.22 -15.90
CA ASN A 125 0.59 -3.65 -16.82
C ASN A 125 -0.53 -4.63 -17.15
N THR A 126 -0.19 -5.88 -17.45
CA THR A 126 -1.19 -6.94 -17.72
C THR A 126 -2.05 -7.23 -16.49
N LEU A 127 -1.46 -7.24 -15.29
CA LEU A 127 -2.21 -7.40 -14.03
C LEU A 127 -3.21 -6.25 -13.82
N VAL A 128 -2.79 -5.00 -14.06
CA VAL A 128 -3.68 -3.84 -13.96
C VAL A 128 -4.85 -3.96 -14.95
N GLN A 129 -4.57 -4.33 -16.20
CA GLN A 129 -5.63 -4.54 -17.21
C GLN A 129 -6.58 -5.67 -16.80
N LEU A 130 -6.06 -6.77 -16.27
CA LEU A 130 -6.87 -7.89 -15.79
C LEU A 130 -7.80 -7.45 -14.65
N LEU A 131 -7.28 -6.72 -13.65
CA LEU A 131 -8.07 -6.23 -12.53
C LEU A 131 -9.17 -5.24 -12.98
N GLN A 132 -8.87 -4.38 -13.95
CA GLN A 132 -9.86 -3.48 -14.53
C GLN A 132 -10.95 -4.26 -15.27
N SER A 133 -10.58 -5.27 -16.07
CA SER A 133 -11.53 -6.12 -16.79
C SER A 133 -12.41 -6.93 -15.82
N GLN A 134 -11.83 -7.46 -14.75
CA GLN A 134 -12.55 -8.20 -13.70
C GLN A 134 -13.58 -7.30 -13.04
N ARG A 135 -13.22 -6.05 -12.71
CA ARG A 135 -14.15 -5.09 -12.12
C ARG A 135 -15.29 -4.76 -13.09
N ALA A 136 -14.98 -4.50 -14.35
CA ALA A 136 -16.00 -4.21 -15.36
C ALA A 136 -16.96 -5.41 -15.54
N LEU A 137 -16.45 -6.64 -15.51
CA LEU A 137 -17.27 -7.86 -15.56
C LEU A 137 -18.14 -8.00 -14.30
N GLN A 138 -17.59 -7.75 -13.11
CA GLN A 138 -18.37 -7.79 -11.86
C GLN A 138 -19.51 -6.76 -11.87
N ASP A 139 -19.23 -5.53 -12.31
CA ASP A 139 -20.23 -4.47 -12.42
C ASP A 139 -21.31 -4.85 -13.45
N LYS A 140 -20.91 -5.42 -14.59
CA LYS A 140 -21.83 -5.93 -15.62
C LYS A 140 -22.72 -7.07 -15.10
N VAL A 141 -22.14 -8.05 -14.40
CA VAL A 141 -22.91 -9.16 -13.80
C VAL A 141 -23.90 -8.62 -12.79
N SER A 142 -23.49 -7.70 -11.93
CA SER A 142 -24.37 -7.04 -10.95
C SER A 142 -25.55 -6.32 -11.61
N ASP A 143 -25.30 -5.55 -12.68
CA ASP A 143 -26.36 -4.87 -13.44
C ASP A 143 -27.31 -5.88 -14.12
N LEU A 144 -26.77 -6.93 -14.75
CA LEU A 144 -27.58 -7.98 -15.39
C LEU A 144 -28.44 -8.74 -14.38
N GLU A 145 -27.87 -9.12 -13.23
CA GLU A 145 -28.63 -9.75 -12.15
C GLU A 145 -29.69 -8.81 -11.60
N GLY A 146 -29.35 -7.53 -11.40
CA GLY A 146 -30.28 -6.49 -10.99
C GLY A 146 -31.46 -6.42 -11.94
N ARG A 147 -31.20 -6.23 -13.24
CA ARG A 147 -32.19 -6.22 -14.34
C ARG A 147 -33.07 -7.46 -14.34
N ALA A 148 -32.47 -8.65 -14.24
CA ALA A 148 -33.19 -9.93 -14.24
C ALA A 148 -34.10 -10.11 -13.02
N ARG A 149 -33.77 -9.46 -11.89
CA ARG A 149 -34.53 -9.55 -10.62
C ARG A 149 -35.49 -8.38 -10.39
N ARG A 150 -35.53 -7.35 -11.25
CA ARG A 150 -36.38 -6.14 -11.07
C ARG A 150 -37.87 -6.43 -10.88
N ASN A 151 -38.34 -7.50 -11.49
CA ASN A 151 -39.75 -7.93 -11.42
C ASN A 151 -40.00 -8.99 -10.34
N ASN A 152 -39.02 -9.28 -9.49
CA ASN A 152 -39.13 -10.30 -8.45
C ASN A 152 -39.36 -9.65 -7.09
N ILE A 153 -40.28 -10.22 -6.30
CA ILE A 153 -40.43 -9.96 -4.86
C ILE A 153 -40.05 -11.22 -4.09
N ARG A 154 -39.45 -11.02 -2.91
CA ARG A 154 -39.14 -12.10 -1.98
C ARG A 154 -39.95 -11.95 -0.69
N LEU A 155 -40.73 -12.97 -0.36
CA LEU A 155 -41.58 -13.05 0.82
C LEU A 155 -40.94 -13.94 1.88
N TYR A 156 -41.04 -13.55 3.15
CA TYR A 156 -40.44 -14.26 4.28
C TYR A 156 -41.51 -14.61 5.32
N GLY A 157 -41.26 -15.67 6.10
CA GLY A 157 -42.11 -16.04 7.24
C GLY A 157 -43.40 -16.78 6.90
N VAL A 158 -43.62 -17.16 5.65
CA VAL A 158 -44.75 -18.02 5.26
C VAL A 158 -44.47 -19.45 5.74
N PRO A 159 -45.29 -20.07 6.59
CA PRO A 159 -45.07 -21.45 7.06
C PRO A 159 -44.97 -22.45 5.91
N GLU A 160 -44.06 -23.43 5.98
CA GLU A 160 -43.92 -24.45 4.94
C GLU A 160 -45.17 -25.35 4.87
N GLY A 161 -45.78 -25.48 3.69
CA GLY A 161 -46.96 -26.32 3.46
C GLY A 161 -48.29 -25.57 3.50
N SER A 162 -48.31 -24.28 3.88
CA SER A 162 -49.53 -23.46 3.88
C SER A 162 -50.03 -23.11 2.48
N GLU A 163 -49.23 -23.34 1.45
CA GLU A 163 -49.52 -22.90 0.08
C GLU A 163 -50.46 -23.85 -0.68
N GLY A 164 -50.64 -25.06 -0.16
CA GLY A 164 -51.46 -26.09 -0.80
C GLY A 164 -50.92 -26.49 -2.18
N THR A 165 -51.83 -26.70 -3.11
CA THR A 165 -51.53 -27.27 -4.44
C THR A 165 -50.95 -26.26 -5.43
N SER A 166 -51.26 -24.96 -5.29
CA SER A 166 -50.82 -23.91 -6.22
C SER A 166 -50.24 -22.72 -5.49
N MET A 167 -48.92 -22.55 -5.63
CA MET A 167 -48.22 -21.42 -5.03
C MET A 167 -48.65 -20.08 -5.63
N VAL A 168 -48.97 -20.04 -6.92
CA VAL A 168 -49.42 -18.80 -7.58
C VAL A 168 -50.77 -18.35 -7.02
N ALA A 169 -51.73 -19.28 -6.89
CA ALA A 169 -53.05 -18.97 -6.33
C ALA A 169 -52.95 -18.56 -4.85
N PHE A 170 -52.09 -19.24 -4.07
CA PHE A 170 -51.83 -18.87 -2.69
C PHE A 170 -51.32 -17.43 -2.56
N ILE A 171 -50.32 -17.06 -3.37
CA ILE A 171 -49.75 -15.71 -3.34
C ILE A 171 -50.76 -14.64 -3.81
N ASP A 172 -51.55 -14.93 -4.83
CA ASP A 172 -52.59 -14.02 -5.32
C ASP A 172 -53.63 -13.73 -4.21
N ASN A 173 -54.11 -14.78 -3.54
CA ASN A 173 -55.03 -14.64 -2.40
C ASN A 173 -54.38 -13.93 -1.21
N LEU A 174 -53.11 -14.25 -0.91
CA LEU A 174 -52.37 -13.63 0.19
C LEU A 174 -52.23 -12.12 0.00
N PHE A 175 -51.90 -11.67 -1.22
CA PHE A 175 -51.81 -10.23 -1.48
C PHE A 175 -53.18 -9.56 -1.39
N LYS A 176 -54.24 -10.17 -1.95
CA LYS A 176 -55.59 -9.62 -1.86
C LYS A 176 -56.10 -9.52 -0.42
N SER A 177 -55.84 -10.53 0.41
CA SER A 177 -56.25 -10.53 1.82
C SER A 177 -55.44 -9.54 2.66
N GLU A 178 -54.11 -9.56 2.54
CA GLU A 178 -53.23 -8.77 3.40
C GLU A 178 -53.12 -7.31 2.98
N LEU A 179 -53.22 -7.01 1.68
CA LEU A 179 -53.16 -5.64 1.16
C LEU A 179 -54.55 -5.00 1.03
N GLY A 180 -55.62 -5.79 0.87
CA GLY A 180 -56.98 -5.27 0.78
C GLY A 180 -57.14 -4.28 -0.38
N GLY A 181 -58.01 -3.27 -0.22
CA GLY A 181 -58.34 -2.31 -1.28
C GLY A 181 -57.21 -1.39 -1.74
N ASP A 182 -56.03 -1.44 -1.11
CA ASP A 182 -54.83 -0.72 -1.56
C ASP A 182 -54.08 -1.48 -2.68
N ALA A 183 -54.41 -2.76 -2.93
CA ALA A 183 -53.89 -3.52 -4.07
C ALA A 183 -54.78 -3.32 -5.31
N PRO A 184 -54.28 -3.59 -6.53
CA PRO A 184 -55.11 -3.65 -7.74
C PRO A 184 -56.13 -4.80 -7.62
N MET A 185 -57.28 -4.54 -7.01
CA MET A 185 -58.28 -5.57 -6.68
C MET A 185 -58.94 -6.19 -7.93
N ASP A 186 -59.07 -5.42 -9.01
CA ASP A 186 -59.79 -5.82 -10.22
C ASP A 186 -58.91 -6.44 -11.31
N ARG A 187 -57.60 -6.60 -11.08
CA ARG A 187 -56.68 -7.14 -12.09
C ARG A 187 -56.04 -8.43 -11.60
N ASN A 188 -55.91 -9.39 -12.50
CA ASN A 188 -54.95 -10.48 -12.33
C ASN A 188 -53.59 -9.84 -12.00
N LEU A 189 -52.97 -10.23 -10.89
CA LEU A 189 -51.69 -9.68 -10.46
C LEU A 189 -50.55 -10.00 -11.45
N GLY A 190 -50.81 -10.84 -12.46
CA GLY A 190 -49.86 -11.12 -13.54
C GLY A 190 -48.62 -11.82 -13.00
N ILE A 191 -48.81 -12.78 -12.09
CA ILE A 191 -47.74 -13.58 -11.52
C ILE A 191 -47.32 -14.59 -12.59
N GLU A 192 -46.10 -14.45 -13.09
CA GLU A 192 -45.50 -15.37 -14.07
C GLU A 192 -45.08 -16.68 -13.38
N ARG A 193 -44.44 -16.56 -12.21
CA ARG A 193 -43.92 -17.72 -11.47
C ARG A 193 -43.81 -17.41 -9.98
N ALA A 194 -44.20 -18.37 -9.14
CA ALA A 194 -43.97 -18.31 -7.70
C ALA A 194 -43.44 -19.67 -7.20
N HIS A 195 -42.36 -19.65 -6.42
CA HIS A 195 -41.73 -20.86 -5.87
C HIS A 195 -40.99 -20.54 -4.57
N ARG A 196 -40.82 -21.55 -3.70
CA ARG A 196 -39.89 -21.47 -2.56
C ARG A 196 -38.46 -21.33 -3.07
N ALA A 197 -37.62 -20.64 -2.30
CA ALA A 197 -36.20 -20.57 -2.60
C ALA A 197 -35.60 -21.97 -2.72
N LEU A 198 -34.70 -22.12 -3.69
CA LEU A 198 -34.03 -23.39 -3.97
C LEU A 198 -33.17 -23.77 -2.76
N GLY A 199 -33.37 -24.99 -2.26
CA GLY A 199 -32.70 -25.51 -1.07
C GLY A 199 -33.55 -26.58 -0.38
N PRO A 200 -32.93 -27.47 0.42
CA PRO A 200 -33.65 -28.48 1.16
C PRO A 200 -34.64 -27.86 2.14
N LYS A 201 -35.74 -28.56 2.42
CA LYS A 201 -36.75 -28.11 3.38
C LYS A 201 -36.10 -28.04 4.78
N PRO A 202 -36.13 -26.88 5.46
CA PRO A 202 -35.56 -26.74 6.79
C PRO A 202 -36.36 -27.56 7.83
N PRO A 203 -35.74 -27.95 8.95
CA PRO A 203 -36.44 -28.60 10.05
C PRO A 203 -37.48 -27.67 10.68
N ALA A 204 -38.47 -28.21 11.39
CA ALA A 204 -39.58 -27.44 11.94
C ALA A 204 -39.16 -26.34 12.95
N SER A 205 -37.98 -26.45 13.56
CA SER A 205 -37.41 -25.45 14.46
C SER A 205 -36.71 -24.28 13.76
N ALA A 206 -36.43 -24.41 12.45
CA ALA A 206 -35.73 -23.42 11.66
C ALA A 206 -36.70 -22.54 10.87
N PRO A 207 -36.28 -21.31 10.48
CA PRO A 207 -37.14 -20.42 9.71
C PRO A 207 -37.54 -21.02 8.35
N PRO A 208 -38.79 -20.82 7.90
CA PRO A 208 -39.25 -21.36 6.63
C PRO A 208 -38.54 -20.71 5.45
N ARG A 209 -38.41 -21.42 4.32
CA ARG A 209 -37.78 -20.84 3.12
C ARG A 209 -38.60 -19.68 2.60
N SER A 210 -37.93 -18.62 2.16
CA SER A 210 -38.59 -17.51 1.48
C SER A 210 -39.27 -17.96 0.18
N ILE A 211 -40.34 -17.28 -0.22
CA ILE A 211 -40.98 -17.46 -1.53
C ILE A 211 -40.50 -16.36 -2.47
N ILE A 212 -40.11 -16.74 -3.68
CA ILE A 212 -39.73 -15.82 -4.77
C ILE A 212 -40.88 -15.77 -5.76
N VAL A 213 -41.40 -14.57 -5.99
CA VAL A 213 -42.53 -14.30 -6.87
C VAL A 213 -42.03 -13.39 -8.00
N ARG A 214 -42.24 -13.81 -9.25
CA ARG A 214 -41.92 -13.03 -10.45
C ARG A 214 -43.20 -12.53 -11.09
N PHE A 215 -43.26 -11.24 -11.35
CA PHE A 215 -44.38 -10.57 -12.00
C PHE A 215 -44.08 -10.29 -13.48
N LEU A 216 -45.11 -10.30 -14.31
CA LEU A 216 -45.03 -9.91 -15.72
C LEU A 216 -44.83 -8.41 -15.88
N SER A 217 -45.48 -7.61 -15.02
CA SER A 217 -45.41 -6.14 -15.06
C SER A 217 -44.67 -5.57 -13.85
N PHE A 218 -43.69 -4.73 -14.14
CA PHE A 218 -42.96 -3.97 -13.13
C PHE A 218 -43.88 -3.06 -12.32
N SER A 219 -44.83 -2.39 -12.99
CA SER A 219 -45.77 -1.44 -12.36
C SER A 219 -46.64 -2.13 -11.31
N ILE A 220 -47.15 -3.33 -11.60
CA ILE A 220 -47.96 -4.11 -10.64
C ILE A 220 -47.12 -4.46 -9.41
N LYS A 221 -45.90 -4.96 -9.63
CA LYS A 221 -44.95 -5.28 -8.55
C LYS A 221 -44.69 -4.06 -7.67
N GLU A 222 -44.50 -2.88 -8.25
CA GLU A 222 -44.32 -1.65 -7.47
C GLU A 222 -45.58 -1.30 -6.68
N THR A 223 -46.77 -1.30 -7.29
CA THR A 223 -48.02 -0.99 -6.56
C THR A 223 -48.20 -1.89 -5.34
N ILE A 224 -47.93 -3.19 -5.47
CA ILE A 224 -47.96 -4.16 -4.36
C ILE A 224 -46.96 -3.77 -3.27
N LEU A 225 -45.72 -3.44 -3.65
CA LEU A 225 -44.67 -3.08 -2.71
C LEU A 225 -45.00 -1.77 -1.97
N HIS A 226 -45.55 -0.78 -2.68
CA HIS A 226 -46.00 0.48 -2.10
C HIS A 226 -47.17 0.29 -1.13
N ALA A 227 -48.16 -0.54 -1.48
CA ALA A 227 -49.25 -0.88 -0.58
C ALA A 227 -48.73 -1.55 0.70
N ALA A 228 -47.77 -2.49 0.57
CA ALA A 228 -47.14 -3.16 1.69
C ALA A 228 -46.40 -2.16 2.61
N TRP A 229 -45.56 -1.30 2.04
CA TRP A 229 -44.83 -0.30 2.82
C TRP A 229 -45.71 0.77 3.44
N LYS A 230 -46.79 1.19 2.78
CA LYS A 230 -47.79 2.09 3.37
C LYS A 230 -48.34 1.48 4.66
N LYS A 231 -48.70 0.20 4.67
CA LYS A 231 -49.14 -0.50 5.89
C LYS A 231 -48.03 -0.59 6.94
N THR A 232 -46.78 -0.87 6.53
CA THR A 232 -45.64 -0.89 7.46
C THR A 232 -45.41 0.48 8.10
N LYS A 233 -45.47 1.58 7.33
CA LYS A 233 -45.31 2.95 7.82
C LYS A 233 -46.39 3.28 8.84
N ARG A 234 -47.67 3.00 8.52
CA ARG A 234 -48.77 3.17 9.48
C ARG A 234 -48.57 2.37 10.76
N ARG A 235 -48.04 1.14 10.69
CA ARG A 235 -47.70 0.36 11.90
C ARG A 235 -46.57 0.99 12.72
N LYS A 236 -45.57 1.61 12.07
CA LYS A 236 -44.47 2.31 12.74
C LYS A 236 -44.94 3.60 13.42
N GLU A 237 -45.95 4.28 12.88
CA GLU A 237 -46.55 5.48 13.52
C GLU A 237 -47.15 5.18 14.91
N TYR A 238 -47.60 3.95 15.15
CA TYR A 238 -48.08 3.53 16.47
C TYR A 238 -46.97 3.18 17.48
N ILE A 239 -45.69 3.16 17.10
CA ILE A 239 -44.58 2.84 18.01
C ILE A 239 -44.53 3.75 19.26
N PRO A 240 -44.55 5.09 19.16
CA PRO A 240 -44.53 5.96 20.35
C PRO A 240 -45.74 5.71 21.25
N ILE A 241 -46.90 5.46 20.64
CA ILE A 241 -48.13 5.18 21.38
C ILE A 241 -48.05 3.85 22.13
N LYS A 242 -47.49 2.80 21.51
CA LYS A 242 -47.27 1.50 22.16
C LYS A 242 -46.31 1.63 23.34
N ARG A 243 -45.33 2.53 23.28
CA ARG A 243 -44.40 2.79 24.39
C ARG A 243 -45.16 3.39 25.58
N ALA A 244 -45.94 4.45 25.35
CA ALA A 244 -46.73 5.10 26.39
C ALA A 244 -47.77 4.15 27.04
N LEU A 245 -48.45 3.34 26.22
CA LEU A 245 -49.43 2.37 26.72
C LEU A 245 -48.79 1.26 27.57
N LYS A 246 -47.58 0.82 27.21
CA LYS A 246 -46.83 -0.16 28.01
C LYS A 246 -46.37 0.40 29.34
N GLU A 247 -45.89 1.65 29.37
CA GLU A 247 -45.48 2.33 30.60
C GLU A 247 -46.62 2.45 31.60
N LYS A 248 -47.85 2.69 31.10
CA LYS A 248 -49.06 2.75 31.94
C LYS A 248 -49.72 1.39 32.19
N GLY A 249 -49.14 0.28 31.72
CA GLY A 249 -49.67 -1.07 31.93
C GLY A 249 -51.02 -1.33 31.26
N ILE A 250 -51.41 -0.54 30.23
CA ILE A 250 -52.71 -0.64 29.58
C ILE A 250 -52.66 -1.72 28.50
N ARG A 251 -53.65 -2.62 28.48
CA ARG A 251 -53.75 -3.66 27.46
C ARG A 251 -54.17 -3.04 26.13
N PHE A 252 -53.48 -3.41 25.05
CA PHE A 252 -53.83 -2.99 23.69
C PHE A 252 -53.62 -4.11 22.68
N GLN A 253 -54.28 -3.99 21.52
CA GLN A 253 -54.14 -4.84 20.35
C GLN A 253 -53.95 -3.96 19.12
N THR A 254 -53.11 -4.37 18.17
CA THR A 254 -52.90 -3.62 16.92
C THR A 254 -53.22 -4.51 15.72
N PRO A 255 -54.52 -4.75 15.43
CA PRO A 255 -54.91 -5.50 14.24
C PRO A 255 -54.62 -4.68 12.98
N LEU A 256 -53.71 -5.19 12.14
CA LEU A 256 -53.33 -4.62 10.84
C LEU A 256 -52.88 -3.15 10.91
N THR A 257 -53.78 -2.21 10.62
CA THR A 257 -53.54 -0.77 10.54
C THR A 257 -54.37 0.04 11.54
N LYS A 258 -55.12 -0.64 12.41
CA LYS A 258 -55.91 -0.03 13.48
C LYS A 258 -55.31 -0.39 14.85
N MET A 259 -55.65 0.37 15.87
CA MET A 259 -55.22 0.07 17.24
C MET A 259 -56.42 0.08 18.19
N ARG A 260 -56.61 -1.02 18.91
CA ARG A 260 -57.61 -1.16 19.96
C ARG A 260 -56.93 -1.04 21.32
N VAL A 261 -57.40 -0.14 22.17
CA VAL A 261 -56.89 0.05 23.53
C VAL A 261 -58.01 -0.28 24.51
N PHE A 262 -57.70 -1.06 25.53
CA PHE A 262 -58.65 -1.49 26.55
C PHE A 262 -58.46 -0.64 27.81
N TYR A 263 -59.33 0.35 27.97
CA TYR A 263 -59.36 1.16 29.18
C TYR A 263 -60.32 0.55 30.20
N THR A 264 -60.25 1.05 31.44
CA THR A 264 -61.21 0.72 32.51
C THR A 264 -62.65 1.11 32.15
N SER A 265 -62.83 2.15 31.32
CA SER A 265 -64.13 2.60 30.80
C SER A 265 -64.64 1.82 29.59
N GLY A 266 -63.89 0.83 29.09
CA GLY A 266 -64.21 0.06 27.88
C GLY A 266 -63.11 0.07 26.82
N SER A 267 -63.32 -0.67 25.73
CA SER A 267 -62.36 -0.74 24.62
C SER A 267 -62.63 0.31 23.56
N VAL A 268 -61.62 1.08 23.17
CA VAL A 268 -61.69 2.06 22.08
C VAL A 268 -60.87 1.57 20.89
N LEU A 269 -61.42 1.71 19.68
CA LEU A 269 -60.73 1.40 18.43
C LEU A 269 -60.36 2.70 17.71
N TYR A 270 -59.07 2.89 17.46
CA TYR A 270 -58.53 4.02 16.71
C TYR A 270 -58.17 3.61 15.30
N ASP A 271 -58.64 4.39 14.32
CA ASP A 271 -58.35 4.17 12.91
C ASP A 271 -57.04 4.82 12.46
N SER A 272 -56.47 5.72 13.28
CA SER A 272 -55.21 6.44 13.02
C SER A 272 -54.37 6.60 14.27
N ALA A 273 -53.04 6.68 14.10
CA ALA A 273 -52.10 6.95 15.19
C ALA A 273 -52.31 8.36 15.76
N ILE A 274 -52.67 9.33 14.93
CA ILE A 274 -52.93 10.71 15.37
C ILE A 274 -54.12 10.77 16.35
N GLN A 275 -55.22 10.12 15.98
CA GLN A 275 -56.43 10.05 16.81
C GLN A 275 -56.14 9.38 18.16
N ALA A 276 -55.37 8.30 18.14
CA ALA A 276 -54.94 7.62 19.35
C ALA A 276 -54.02 8.50 20.22
N ALA A 277 -53.04 9.18 19.63
CA ALA A 277 -52.13 10.07 20.36
C ALA A 277 -52.87 11.26 21.00
N GLU A 278 -53.83 11.85 20.29
CA GLU A 278 -54.67 12.93 20.83
C GLU A 278 -55.53 12.47 22.01
N ASP A 279 -56.18 11.31 21.90
CA ASP A 279 -57.01 10.78 22.99
C ASP A 279 -56.17 10.40 24.21
N LEU A 280 -54.98 9.83 23.99
CA LEU A 280 -54.03 9.53 25.08
C LEU A 280 -53.53 10.80 25.77
N ARG A 281 -53.22 11.85 25.01
CA ARG A 281 -52.82 13.16 25.54
C ARG A 281 -53.95 13.82 26.33
N LYS A 282 -55.19 13.75 25.82
CA LYS A 282 -56.39 14.21 26.55
C LYS A 282 -56.59 13.47 27.88
N ARG A 283 -56.23 12.19 27.92
CA ARG A 283 -56.25 11.35 29.13
C ARG A 283 -55.01 11.52 30.02
N GLY A 284 -54.15 12.51 29.75
CA GLY A 284 -52.98 12.84 30.57
C GLY A 284 -51.77 11.92 30.40
N MET A 285 -51.70 11.16 29.30
CA MET A 285 -50.51 10.36 28.97
C MET A 285 -49.56 11.17 28.07
N ASP A 286 -48.28 11.15 28.40
CA ASP A 286 -47.24 11.77 27.58
C ASP A 286 -46.93 10.85 26.39
N VAL A 287 -47.15 11.35 25.17
CA VAL A 287 -46.94 10.62 23.92
C VAL A 287 -46.12 11.52 23.00
N ASP A 288 -44.92 11.06 22.63
CA ASP A 288 -44.07 11.72 21.64
C ASP A 288 -44.86 12.09 20.38
N ARG A 289 -44.62 13.29 19.81
CA ARG A 289 -45.33 13.76 18.61
C ARG A 289 -45.19 12.74 17.48
N VAL A 290 -46.32 12.14 17.07
CA VAL A 290 -46.38 11.31 15.87
C VAL A 290 -46.10 12.22 14.66
N PRO A 291 -45.11 11.92 13.80
CA PRO A 291 -44.81 12.76 12.64
C PRO A 291 -46.04 12.83 11.74
N VAL A 292 -46.58 14.05 11.59
CA VAL A 292 -47.70 14.32 10.69
C VAL A 292 -47.17 14.22 9.26
N THR A 293 -47.47 13.10 8.58
CA THR A 293 -47.25 13.05 7.14
C THR A 293 -48.38 13.86 6.51
N VAL A 294 -48.13 15.15 6.22
CA VAL A 294 -49.09 16.01 5.53
C VAL A 294 -49.43 15.34 4.20
N ARG A 295 -50.72 15.04 3.99
CA ARG A 295 -51.23 14.58 2.69
C ARG A 295 -51.31 15.78 1.75
N SER A 296 -50.18 16.30 1.30
CA SER A 296 -50.20 17.14 0.09
C SER A 296 -50.39 16.22 -1.12
N ASN A 297 -51.10 16.70 -2.13
CA ASN A 297 -51.35 16.01 -3.40
C ASN A 297 -50.02 15.83 -4.15
N LEU A 298 -49.21 14.88 -3.71
CA LEU A 298 -48.00 14.47 -4.41
C LEU A 298 -48.43 13.60 -5.59
N THR A 299 -47.83 13.83 -6.74
CA THR A 299 -48.00 12.95 -7.90
C THR A 299 -47.58 11.52 -7.52
N ALA A 300 -48.08 10.52 -8.27
CA ALA A 300 -47.71 9.13 -8.00
C ALA A 300 -46.19 8.96 -7.93
N GLU A 301 -45.44 9.62 -8.82
CA GLU A 301 -43.97 9.60 -8.87
C GLU A 301 -43.29 10.23 -7.63
N GLU A 302 -43.77 11.36 -7.12
CA GLU A 302 -43.19 11.99 -5.93
C GLU A 302 -43.50 11.20 -4.64
N THR A 303 -44.66 10.53 -4.62
CA THR A 303 -45.03 9.60 -3.55
C THR A 303 -44.17 8.33 -3.60
N LEU A 304 -43.87 7.82 -4.80
CA LEU A 304 -42.92 6.71 -5.00
C LEU A 304 -41.53 7.11 -4.49
N ALA A 305 -41.04 8.32 -4.85
CA ALA A 305 -39.72 8.82 -4.46
C ALA A 305 -39.54 9.06 -2.95
N GLN A 306 -40.57 9.55 -2.25
CA GLN A 306 -40.51 9.73 -0.79
C GLN A 306 -40.63 8.41 0.00
N LEU A 307 -41.27 7.39 -0.58
CA LEU A 307 -41.45 6.07 0.05
C LEU A 307 -40.32 5.09 -0.30
N LEU A 308 -39.59 5.35 -1.38
CA LEU A 308 -38.38 4.65 -1.82
C LEU A 308 -37.16 5.57 -1.64
N PRO A 309 -36.62 5.74 -0.42
CA PRO A 309 -35.25 6.22 -0.31
C PRO A 309 -34.37 5.10 -0.88
N TRP A 310 -34.04 5.21 -2.17
CA TRP A 310 -32.98 4.41 -2.76
C TRP A 310 -31.69 4.80 -2.05
N GLU A 311 -31.42 4.14 -0.93
CA GLU A 311 -30.09 4.12 -0.35
C GLU A 311 -29.23 3.32 -1.32
N THR A 312 -28.58 4.03 -2.24
CA THR A 312 -27.44 3.45 -2.94
C THR A 312 -26.51 2.89 -1.87
N GLN A 313 -26.11 1.62 -1.97
CA GLN A 313 -25.15 0.97 -1.07
C GLN A 313 -23.73 1.59 -1.19
N THR A 314 -23.63 2.92 -1.25
CA THR A 314 -22.37 3.66 -1.21
C THR A 314 -21.94 3.89 0.24
N THR A 315 -22.88 4.04 1.18
CA THR A 315 -22.60 4.28 2.60
C THR A 315 -21.92 3.11 3.31
N ARG A 316 -22.09 1.85 2.86
CA ARG A 316 -21.32 0.71 3.40
C ARG A 316 -19.89 0.60 2.87
N ARG A 317 -19.53 1.31 1.78
CA ARG A 317 -18.14 1.35 1.27
C ARG A 317 -17.27 2.38 1.99
N ALA A 318 -17.86 3.36 2.68
CA ALA A 318 -17.10 4.38 3.43
C ALA A 318 -16.26 3.73 4.56
N GLY A 319 -16.86 2.85 5.37
CA GLY A 319 -16.13 2.17 6.46
C GLY A 319 -15.07 1.18 5.97
N PHE A 320 -15.22 0.61 4.76
CA PHE A 320 -14.20 -0.26 4.16
C PHE A 320 -13.01 0.55 3.61
N GLN A 321 -13.26 1.75 3.06
CA GLN A 321 -12.19 2.65 2.62
C GLN A 321 -11.41 3.24 3.79
N GLU A 322 -12.06 3.58 4.91
CA GLU A 322 -11.37 3.99 6.14
C GLU A 322 -10.47 2.87 6.70
N SER A 323 -10.97 1.62 6.72
CA SER A 323 -10.19 0.45 7.15
C SER A 323 -8.97 0.19 6.25
N ILE A 324 -9.07 0.40 4.94
CA ILE A 324 -7.92 0.29 4.03
C ILE A 324 -6.94 1.45 4.25
N ARG A 325 -7.43 2.67 4.47
CA ARG A 325 -6.60 3.86 4.73
C ARG A 325 -5.83 3.74 6.05
N GLU A 326 -6.43 3.14 7.08
CA GLU A 326 -5.78 2.80 8.35
C GLU A 326 -4.78 1.66 8.21
N LYS A 327 -5.13 0.58 7.50
CA LYS A 327 -4.20 -0.53 7.24
C LYS A 327 -2.98 -0.10 6.42
N LEU A 328 -3.12 0.92 5.57
CA LEU A 328 -2.01 1.52 4.81
C LEU A 328 -1.13 2.46 5.65
N LYS A 329 -1.61 2.98 6.80
CA LYS A 329 -0.75 3.78 7.71
C LYS A 329 0.34 2.93 8.37
N VAL A 330 0.09 1.63 8.58
CA VAL A 330 1.07 0.67 9.14
C VAL A 330 2.27 0.47 8.20
N PHE A 331 2.12 0.76 6.90
CA PHE A 331 3.20 0.68 5.90
C PHE A 331 3.92 2.01 5.65
N ARG A 332 3.52 3.10 6.32
CA ARG A 332 4.24 4.37 6.26
C ARG A 332 5.44 4.25 7.19
N ARG A 333 6.65 4.08 6.63
CA ARG A 333 7.91 4.18 7.39
C ARG A 333 7.95 5.58 8.02
N GLU A 334 8.13 5.64 9.34
CA GLU A 334 8.47 6.87 10.05
C GLU A 334 9.77 7.39 9.43
N GLY A 335 9.68 8.53 8.75
CA GLY A 335 10.86 9.25 8.31
C GLY A 335 11.57 9.73 9.56
N ASN A 336 12.83 9.33 9.73
CA ASN A 336 13.74 9.90 10.69
C ASN A 336 13.76 11.43 10.53
N GLU A 337 13.15 12.15 11.45
CA GLU A 337 13.46 13.55 11.71
C GLU A 337 14.64 13.57 12.68
N THR A 338 15.84 13.47 12.11
CA THR A 338 17.07 14.00 12.71
C THR A 338 17.46 15.22 11.90
N GLU A 339 17.22 16.41 12.45
CA GLU A 339 18.20 17.49 12.68
C GLU A 339 17.55 18.66 13.41
#